data_AF-A0A6J6X1N2-F1
#
_entry.id   AF-A0A6J6X1N2-F1
#
_cell.length_a   1.000
_cell.length_b   1.000
_cell.length_c   1.000
_cell.angle_alpha   90.00
_cell.angle_beta   90.00
_cell.angle_gamma   90.00
#
_symmetry.space_group_name_H-M   'P 1'
#
loop_
_entity.id
_entity.type
_entity.pdbx_description
1 polymer ?
#
loop_
_entity_poly.entity_id
_entity_poly.type
_entity_poly.pdbx_seq_one_letter_code
_entity_poly.pdbx_strand_id
1 'polypeptide(L)'
;MVRLSDGVASRLRAAGFGARTLTLKVRFAGFTTITRSTTLPSPVATAAAIVGAVAPLLASIDPSSGVRLVGVHSSNFGPPVEQLQFDDLFVDEQAPAPADWIEASAAIDAIRERFGDAAIGPASAVSTRGLRLVRRGAQQWGPDHDTPVRGDTSNQRDER
;
A
#
# COMPACT_ATOMS: atom_id res chain seq x y z
N MET A 1 1.59 7.77 -0.48
CA MET A 1 1.55 7.00 -1.73
C MET A 1 2.43 5.77 -1.70
N VAL A 2 3.76 5.92 -1.58
CA VAL A 2 4.72 4.79 -1.62
C VAL A 2 4.31 3.62 -0.73
N ARG A 3 3.96 3.87 0.54
CA ARG A 3 3.55 2.81 1.47
C ARG A 3 2.26 2.07 1.07
N LEU A 4 1.30 2.77 0.46
CA LEU A 4 0.05 2.13 -0.02
C LEU A 4 0.35 1.26 -1.25
N SER A 5 1.15 1.78 -2.17
CA SER A 5 1.58 1.07 -3.36
C SER A 5 2.41 -0.18 -3.01
N ASP A 6 3.35 -0.07 -2.08
CA ASP A 6 4.15 -1.19 -1.57
C ASP A 6 3.29 -2.29 -0.94
N GLY A 7 2.30 -1.93 -0.10
CA GLY A 7 1.37 -2.90 0.46
C GLY A 7 0.46 -3.56 -0.57
N VAL A 8 0.12 -2.89 -1.68
CA VAL A 8 -0.60 -3.51 -2.81
C VAL A 8 0.33 -4.44 -3.58
N ALA A 9 1.54 -3.98 -3.89
CA ALA A 9 2.55 -4.72 -4.64
C ALA A 9 2.92 -6.04 -3.94
N SER A 10 3.20 -5.97 -2.63
CA SER A 10 3.52 -7.16 -1.83
C SER A 10 2.38 -8.18 -1.82
N ARG A 11 1.12 -7.73 -1.70
CA ARG A 11 -0.05 -8.63 -1.77
C ARG A 11 -0.25 -9.24 -3.16
N LEU A 12 0.00 -8.49 -4.22
CA LEU A 12 -0.05 -9.00 -5.59
C LEU A 12 0.97 -10.12 -5.79
N ARG A 13 2.22 -9.89 -5.37
CA ARG A 13 3.29 -10.90 -5.48
C ARG A 13 3.03 -12.12 -4.60
N ALA A 14 2.60 -11.93 -3.36
CA ALA A 14 2.23 -13.04 -2.47
C ALA A 14 1.09 -13.90 -3.03
N ALA A 15 0.18 -13.30 -3.81
CA ALA A 15 -0.89 -14.02 -4.50
C ALA A 15 -0.49 -14.57 -5.88
N GLY A 16 0.73 -14.29 -6.36
CA GLY A 16 1.20 -14.72 -7.67
C GLY A 16 0.49 -14.02 -8.84
N PHE A 17 0.06 -12.76 -8.68
CA PHE A 17 -0.63 -11.99 -9.72
C PHE A 17 0.05 -10.65 -10.02
N GLY A 18 -0.11 -10.17 -11.25
CA GLY A 18 0.04 -8.75 -11.60
C GLY A 18 -1.32 -8.08 -11.76
N ALA A 19 -1.38 -6.75 -11.69
CA ALA A 19 -2.59 -5.99 -11.94
C ALA A 19 -2.42 -4.99 -13.07
N ARG A 20 -3.41 -4.90 -13.97
CA ARG A 20 -3.43 -3.91 -15.05
C ARG A 20 -4.08 -2.59 -14.63
N THR A 21 -5.11 -2.65 -13.81
CA THR A 21 -5.88 -1.47 -13.44
C THR A 21 -5.55 -1.04 -12.01
N LEU A 22 -5.07 0.18 -11.87
CA LEU A 22 -4.74 0.80 -10.59
C LEU A 22 -5.73 1.93 -10.32
N THR A 23 -6.31 1.90 -9.13
CA THR A 23 -7.31 2.87 -8.69
C THR A 23 -6.76 3.68 -7.53
N LEU A 24 -7.05 4.97 -7.52
CA LEU A 24 -6.84 5.91 -6.42
C LEU A 24 -8.20 6.34 -5.89
N LYS A 25 -8.42 6.19 -4.58
CA LYS A 25 -9.61 6.69 -3.89
C LYS A 25 -9.21 7.72 -2.86
N VAL A 26 -9.84 8.89 -2.91
CA VAL A 26 -9.66 9.97 -1.95
C VAL A 26 -11.03 10.33 -1.37
N ARG A 27 -11.13 10.35 -0.03
CA ARG A 27 -12.31 10.86 0.69
C ARG A 27 -11.93 12.15 1.39
N PHE A 28 -12.69 13.21 1.15
CA PHE A 28 -12.44 14.54 1.71
C PHE A 28 -13.11 14.74 3.07
N ALA A 29 -12.78 15.86 3.73
CA ALA A 29 -13.35 16.26 5.02
C ALA A 29 -14.89 16.34 4.99
N GLY A 30 -15.45 16.78 3.87
CA GLY A 30 -16.91 16.82 3.62
C GLY A 30 -17.54 15.48 3.22
N PHE A 31 -16.84 14.36 3.39
CA PHE A 31 -17.32 12.99 3.05
C PHE A 31 -17.57 12.70 1.55
N THR A 32 -17.34 13.68 0.67
CA THR A 32 -17.24 13.45 -0.77
C THR A 32 -16.08 12.51 -1.09
N THR A 33 -16.30 11.60 -2.03
CA THR A 33 -15.30 10.62 -2.47
C THR A 33 -15.02 10.79 -3.95
N ILE A 34 -13.75 10.92 -4.32
CA ILE A 34 -13.29 10.91 -5.70
C ILE A 34 -12.51 9.61 -5.93
N THR A 35 -12.81 8.97 -7.05
CA THR A 35 -12.09 7.80 -7.54
C THR A 35 -11.53 8.13 -8.93
N ARG A 36 -10.27 7.78 -9.15
CA ARG A 36 -9.59 7.86 -10.45
C ARG A 36 -8.87 6.54 -10.68
N SER A 37 -8.88 6.05 -11.91
CA SER A 37 -8.17 4.82 -12.26
C SER A 37 -7.37 5.01 -13.53
N THR A 38 -6.34 4.19 -13.68
CA THR A 38 -5.58 4.04 -14.91
C THR A 38 -5.41 2.56 -15.21
N THR A 39 -5.44 2.18 -16.48
CA THR A 39 -5.23 0.81 -16.93
C THR A 39 -3.97 0.77 -17.79
N LEU A 40 -3.00 -0.03 -17.36
CA LEU A 40 -1.73 -0.25 -18.04
C LEU A 40 -1.87 -1.37 -19.09
N PRO A 41 -1.07 -1.34 -20.16
CA PRO A 41 -1.07 -2.38 -21.18
C PRO A 41 -0.59 -3.74 -20.64
N SER A 42 0.33 -3.72 -19.67
CA SER A 42 0.90 -4.90 -19.02
C SER A 42 0.55 -4.95 -17.53
N PRO A 43 0.27 -6.14 -16.95
CA PRO A 43 0.13 -6.31 -15.51
C PRO A 43 1.41 -5.91 -14.76
N VAL A 44 1.28 -5.15 -13.68
CA VAL A 44 2.40 -4.74 -12.81
C VAL A 44 2.25 -5.29 -11.40
N ALA A 45 3.38 -5.58 -10.75
CA ALA A 45 3.42 -6.10 -9.38
C ALA A 45 4.49 -5.44 -8.50
N THR A 46 5.20 -4.41 -8.97
CA THR A 46 6.23 -3.69 -8.18
C THR A 46 5.70 -2.38 -7.60
N ALA A 47 6.24 -1.97 -6.45
CA ALA A 47 5.84 -0.73 -5.80
C ALA A 47 6.17 0.50 -6.67
N ALA A 48 7.32 0.48 -7.34
CA ALA A 48 7.77 1.55 -8.24
C ALA A 48 6.80 1.76 -9.41
N ALA A 49 6.40 0.70 -10.10
CA ALA A 49 5.43 0.76 -11.20
C ALA A 49 4.06 1.30 -10.73
N ILE A 50 3.58 0.83 -9.58
CA ILE A 50 2.31 1.30 -9.01
C ILE A 50 2.39 2.78 -8.61
N VAL A 51 3.50 3.23 -8.03
CA VAL A 51 3.70 4.66 -7.73
C VAL A 51 3.73 5.49 -9.00
N GLY A 52 4.47 5.06 -10.02
CA GLY A 52 4.55 5.75 -11.32
C GLY A 52 3.17 5.91 -11.97
N ALA A 53 2.33 4.89 -11.93
CA ALA A 53 0.99 4.93 -12.50
C ALA A 53 0.00 5.79 -11.70
N VAL A 54 0.10 5.80 -10.36
CA VAL A 54 -0.89 6.48 -9.50
C VAL A 54 -0.49 7.92 -9.17
N ALA A 55 0.79 8.28 -9.22
CA ALA A 55 1.26 9.64 -8.93
C ALA A 55 0.59 10.72 -9.82
N PRO A 56 0.43 10.54 -11.15
CA PRO A 56 -0.30 11.47 -12.00
C PRO A 56 -1.78 11.62 -11.60
N LEU A 57 -2.43 10.52 -11.21
CA LEU A 57 -3.82 10.56 -10.73
C LEU A 57 -3.95 11.40 -9.47
N LEU A 58 -3.00 11.27 -8.54
CA LEU A 58 -2.99 12.08 -7.32
C LEU A 58 -2.73 13.56 -7.63
N ALA A 59 -1.80 13.86 -8.55
CA ALA A 59 -1.48 15.24 -8.93
C ALA A 59 -2.68 15.99 -9.52
N SER A 60 -3.64 15.27 -10.12
CA SER A 60 -4.89 15.85 -10.64
C SER A 60 -5.95 16.19 -9.58
N ILE A 61 -5.70 15.91 -8.30
CA ILE A 61 -6.67 16.08 -7.21
C ILE A 61 -6.24 17.26 -6.33
N ASP A 62 -7.12 18.25 -6.16
CA ASP A 62 -6.91 19.35 -5.21
C ASP A 62 -7.17 18.89 -3.75
N PRO A 63 -6.15 18.90 -2.87
CA PRO A 63 -6.30 18.49 -1.48
C PRO A 63 -6.80 19.62 -0.55
N SER A 64 -7.07 20.83 -1.05
CA SER A 64 -7.41 22.03 -0.25
C SER A 64 -8.53 21.83 0.77
N SER A 65 -9.55 21.04 0.42
CA SER A 65 -10.70 20.74 1.30
C SER A 65 -10.40 19.75 2.44
N GLY A 66 -9.16 19.28 2.56
CA GLY A 66 -8.72 18.34 3.59
C GLY A 66 -9.07 16.89 3.25
N VAL A 67 -8.15 15.97 3.54
CA VAL A 67 -8.26 14.56 3.18
C VAL A 67 -8.45 13.69 4.42
N ARG A 68 -9.53 12.90 4.44
CA ARG A 68 -9.82 11.91 5.50
C ARG A 68 -9.24 10.54 5.19
N LEU A 69 -9.20 10.15 3.91
CA LEU A 69 -8.74 8.84 3.49
C LEU A 69 -8.10 8.93 2.11
N VAL A 70 -6.99 8.21 1.96
CA VAL A 70 -6.37 7.90 0.66
C VAL A 70 -6.17 6.38 0.60
N GLY A 71 -6.60 5.77 -0.50
CA GLY A 71 -6.45 4.34 -0.75
C GLY A 71 -5.97 4.07 -2.18
N VAL A 72 -5.14 3.05 -2.31
CA VAL A 72 -4.72 2.47 -3.60
C VAL A 72 -5.25 1.05 -3.67
N HIS A 73 -5.75 0.67 -4.84
CA HIS A 73 -6.45 -0.59 -5.09
C HIS A 73 -6.02 -1.07 -6.47
N SER A 74 -5.95 -2.38 -6.63
CA SER A 74 -5.60 -3.04 -7.88
C SER A 74 -6.74 -3.94 -8.35
N SER A 75 -6.99 -3.98 -9.65
CA SER A 75 -7.95 -4.86 -10.30
C SER A 75 -7.46 -5.25 -11.70
N ASN A 76 -8.25 -6.04 -12.44
CA ASN A 76 -7.87 -6.56 -13.75
C ASN A 76 -6.56 -7.36 -13.66
N PHE A 77 -6.62 -8.46 -12.91
CA PHE A 77 -5.47 -9.29 -12.62
C PHE A 77 -5.06 -10.14 -13.82
N GLY A 78 -3.77 -10.37 -13.95
CA GLY A 78 -3.18 -11.24 -14.94
C GLY A 78 -2.00 -12.01 -14.35
N PRO A 79 -1.41 -12.92 -15.14
CA PRO A 79 -0.17 -13.57 -14.74
C PRO A 79 0.90 -12.50 -14.46
N PRO A 80 1.77 -12.73 -13.46
CA PRO A 80 2.88 -11.82 -13.19
C PRO A 80 3.77 -11.79 -14.43
N VAL A 81 4.06 -10.59 -14.92
CA VAL A 81 4.96 -10.43 -16.06
C VAL A 81 6.37 -10.36 -15.49
N GLU A 82 7.08 -11.48 -15.55
CA GLU A 82 8.53 -11.55 -15.27
C GLU A 82 9.37 -11.15 -16.50
N GLN A 83 8.71 -10.89 -17.64
CA GLN A 83 9.38 -10.67 -18.90
C GLN A 83 9.65 -9.17 -19.12
N LEU A 84 10.94 -8.84 -19.25
CA LEU A 84 11.45 -7.55 -19.69
C LEU A 84 10.68 -7.07 -20.93
N GLN A 85 10.11 -5.87 -20.86
CA GLN A 85 9.52 -5.22 -22.03
C GLN A 85 10.62 -4.55 -22.84
N PHE A 86 10.47 -4.47 -24.16
CA PHE A 86 11.47 -3.85 -25.03
C PHE A 86 11.69 -2.36 -24.71
N ASP A 87 10.70 -1.69 -24.12
CA ASP A 87 10.78 -0.32 -23.63
C ASP A 87 11.75 -0.16 -22.45
N ASP A 88 12.06 -1.24 -21.74
CA ASP A 88 12.97 -1.27 -20.60
C ASP A 88 14.46 -1.17 -21.01
N LEU A 89 14.76 -1.36 -22.31
CA LEU A 89 16.11 -1.26 -22.88
C LEU A 89 16.53 0.18 -23.20
N PHE A 90 15.59 1.13 -23.14
CA PHE A 90 15.80 2.55 -23.47
C PHE A 90 15.66 3.46 -22.25
N VAL A 91 15.69 2.89 -21.04
CA VAL A 91 15.68 3.66 -19.79
C VAL A 91 17.06 4.28 -19.57
N ASP A 92 17.09 5.54 -19.15
CA ASP A 92 18.29 6.33 -18.83
C ASP A 92 19.33 5.53 -18.01
N GLU A 93 20.63 5.57 -18.37
CA GLU A 93 21.69 4.75 -17.75
C GLU A 93 21.80 4.93 -16.22
N GLN A 94 21.28 6.05 -15.69
CA GLN A 94 21.29 6.37 -14.26
C GLN A 94 20.03 5.90 -13.50
N ALA A 95 18.98 5.45 -14.18
CA ALA A 95 17.77 4.94 -13.52
C ALA A 95 17.83 3.40 -13.42
N PRO A 96 17.52 2.82 -12.24
CA PRO A 96 17.50 1.37 -12.08
C PRO A 96 16.53 0.73 -13.07
N ALA A 97 16.98 -0.32 -13.74
CA ALA A 97 16.19 -1.05 -14.71
C ALA A 97 14.97 -1.67 -14.01
N PRO A 98 13.85 -1.89 -14.71
CA PRO A 98 12.67 -2.54 -14.13
C PRO A 98 12.95 -3.97 -13.62
N ALA A 99 13.94 -4.68 -14.16
CA ALA A 99 14.44 -5.93 -13.57
C ALA A 99 15.01 -5.73 -12.16
N ASP A 100 15.78 -4.67 -11.93
CA ASP A 100 16.34 -4.33 -10.63
C ASP A 100 15.22 -4.14 -9.59
N TRP A 101 14.09 -3.56 -10.00
CA TRP A 101 12.93 -3.39 -9.13
C TRP A 101 12.21 -4.70 -8.79
N ILE A 102 12.22 -5.69 -9.69
CA ILE A 102 11.63 -7.01 -9.43
C ILE A 102 12.49 -7.74 -8.39
N GLU A 103 13.80 -7.84 -8.63
CA GLU A 103 14.73 -8.50 -7.71
C GLU A 103 14.77 -7.82 -6.35
N ALA A 104 14.84 -6.48 -6.32
CA ALA A 104 14.78 -5.73 -5.07
C ALA A 104 13.45 -5.96 -4.33
N SER A 105 12.33 -6.05 -5.03
CA SER A 105 11.03 -6.33 -4.42
C SER A 105 11.00 -7.73 -3.81
N ALA A 106 11.55 -8.74 -4.49
CA ALA A 106 11.64 -10.11 -3.98
C ALA A 106 12.56 -10.18 -2.75
N ALA A 107 13.70 -9.50 -2.75
CA ALA A 107 14.60 -9.42 -1.60
C ALA A 107 13.93 -8.74 -0.39
N ILE A 108 13.17 -7.66 -0.62
CA ILE A 108 12.39 -6.98 0.42
C ILE A 108 11.36 -7.93 1.03
N ASP A 109 10.62 -8.66 0.19
CA ASP A 109 9.61 -9.61 0.66
C ASP A 109 10.25 -10.74 1.49
N ALA A 110 11.39 -11.29 1.06
CA ALA A 110 12.14 -12.30 1.83
C ALA A 110 12.62 -11.78 3.20
N ILE A 111 13.06 -10.53 3.28
CA ILE A 111 13.43 -9.90 4.55
C ILE A 111 12.20 -9.76 5.46
N ARG A 112 11.05 -9.36 4.91
CA ARG A 112 9.80 -9.23 5.69
C ARG A 112 9.28 -10.58 6.17
N GLU A 113 9.37 -11.61 5.35
CA GLU A 113 8.99 -12.97 5.73
C GLU A 113 9.85 -13.47 6.90
N ARG A 114 11.16 -13.23 6.86
CA ARG A 114 12.10 -13.72 7.88
C ARG A 114 12.11 -12.89 9.17
N PHE A 115 12.01 -11.57 9.06
CA PHE A 115 12.26 -10.64 10.18
C PHE A 115 11.03 -9.79 10.55
N GLY A 116 9.92 -9.98 9.84
CA GLY A 116 8.66 -9.27 10.05
C GLY A 116 8.53 -7.99 9.22
N ASP A 117 7.28 -7.52 9.08
CA ASP A 117 6.90 -6.37 8.24
C ASP A 117 7.60 -5.05 8.60
N ALA A 118 8.12 -4.93 9.83
CA ALA A 118 8.79 -3.73 10.32
C ALA A 118 10.32 -3.73 10.09
N ALA A 119 10.89 -4.85 9.61
CA ALA A 119 12.34 -4.99 9.44
C ALA A 119 12.90 -4.15 8.29
N ILE A 120 12.11 -3.98 7.22
CA ILE A 120 12.49 -3.19 6.05
C ILE A 120 11.29 -2.42 5.50
N GLY A 121 11.53 -1.19 5.07
CA GLY A 121 10.52 -0.35 4.49
C GLY A 121 11.09 0.72 3.58
N PRO A 122 10.22 1.46 2.87
CA PRO A 122 10.66 2.53 1.99
C PRO A 122 11.53 3.55 2.73
N ALA A 123 12.55 4.11 2.08
CA ALA A 123 13.40 5.15 2.67
C ALA A 123 12.59 6.35 3.20
N SER A 124 11.48 6.68 2.54
CA SER A 124 10.52 7.70 2.98
C SER A 124 9.84 7.42 4.34
N ALA A 125 9.96 6.21 4.88
CA ALA A 125 9.48 5.83 6.20
C ALA A 125 10.57 5.95 7.28
N VAL A 126 11.82 6.24 6.93
CA VAL A 126 12.91 6.44 7.90
C VAL A 126 12.67 7.76 8.66
N SER A 127 12.80 7.71 9.98
CA SER A 127 12.76 8.86 10.87
C SER A 127 13.96 8.85 11.81
N THR A 128 14.19 9.95 12.53
CA THR A 128 15.27 10.06 13.52
C THR A 128 15.20 9.02 14.65
N ARG A 129 14.02 8.40 14.85
CA ARG A 129 13.79 7.35 15.87
C ARG A 129 13.68 5.94 15.25
N GLY A 130 14.08 5.76 14.00
CA GLY A 130 13.96 4.50 13.26
C GLY A 130 12.82 4.49 12.23
N LEU A 131 12.41 3.30 11.79
CA LEU A 131 11.38 3.12 10.76
C LEU A 131 9.97 3.43 11.30
N ARG A 132 9.31 4.43 10.72
CA ARG A 132 7.91 4.78 11.01
C ARG A 132 6.96 4.01 10.08
N LEU A 133 6.73 2.74 10.41
CA LEU A 133 5.81 1.87 9.70
C LEU A 133 4.51 1.73 10.48
N VAL A 134 3.37 1.89 9.81
CA VAL A 134 2.05 1.57 10.40
C VAL A 134 1.94 0.06 10.45
N ARG A 135 1.83 -0.48 11.67
CA ARG A 135 1.62 -1.91 11.90
C ARG A 135 0.15 -2.26 11.67
N ARG A 136 -0.11 -3.50 11.24
CA ARG A 136 -1.46 -4.06 11.27
C ARG A 136 -2.00 -3.95 12.72
N GLY A 137 -3.26 -3.55 12.88
CA GLY A 137 -3.84 -3.26 14.21
C GLY A 137 -3.40 -1.94 14.88
N ALA A 138 -2.44 -1.18 14.33
CA ALA A 138 -2.06 0.12 14.90
C ALA A 138 -3.09 1.25 14.66
N GLN A 139 -4.12 0.96 13.86
CA GLN A 139 -5.22 1.88 13.66
C GLN A 139 -6.12 1.84 14.89
N GLN A 140 -6.44 3.01 15.46
CA GLN A 140 -7.38 3.11 16.58
C GLN A 140 -8.79 2.57 16.27
N TRP A 141 -9.14 2.38 14.98
CA TRP A 141 -10.44 1.89 14.48
C TRP A 141 -10.27 0.81 13.36
N GLY A 142 -10.96 -0.34 13.44
CA GLY A 142 -10.66 -1.60 12.73
C GLY A 142 -11.01 -2.91 13.52
N PRO A 143 -11.08 -4.09 12.88
CA PRO A 143 -11.48 -5.34 13.56
C PRO A 143 -10.44 -5.92 14.53
N ASP A 144 -9.21 -5.38 14.54
CA ASP A 144 -8.05 -5.93 15.25
C ASP A 144 -7.78 -5.26 16.61
N HIS A 145 -8.68 -4.41 17.14
CA HIS A 145 -8.53 -3.94 18.52
C HIS A 145 -9.12 -4.98 19.45
N ASP A 146 -8.33 -5.37 20.44
CA ASP A 146 -8.88 -5.91 21.68
C ASP A 146 -9.90 -4.90 22.21
N THR A 147 -11.17 -5.26 22.12
CA THR A 147 -12.25 -4.49 22.71
C THR A 147 -12.04 -4.55 24.22
N PRO A 148 -11.87 -3.43 24.95
CA PRO A 148 -11.81 -3.52 26.39
C PRO A 148 -13.19 -3.98 26.86
N VAL A 149 -13.23 -5.14 27.52
CA VAL A 149 -14.42 -5.71 28.15
C VAL A 149 -15.01 -4.66 29.08
N ARG A 150 -16.16 -4.08 28.70
CA ARG A 150 -16.90 -3.14 29.53
C ARG A 150 -17.54 -3.93 30.67
N GLY A 151 -17.24 -3.51 31.89
CA GLY A 151 -17.43 -4.27 33.14
C GLY A 151 -18.84 -4.82 33.39
N ASP A 152 -18.86 -6.02 33.97
CA ASP A 152 -19.98 -6.56 34.71
C ASP A 152 -19.94 -5.98 36.13
N THR A 153 -20.71 -4.91 36.36
CA THR A 153 -21.13 -4.53 37.72
C THR A 153 -22.58 -4.94 37.88
N SER A 154 -22.79 -6.26 37.99
CA SER A 154 -24.04 -6.82 38.48
C SER A 154 -24.14 -6.62 40.00
N ASN A 155 -25.13 -5.80 40.37
CA ASN A 155 -26.08 -6.10 41.43
C ASN A 155 -25.57 -6.00 42.89
N GLN A 156 -25.61 -4.79 43.45
CA GLN A 156 -25.81 -4.62 44.89
C GLN A 156 -27.22 -5.10 45.23
N ARG A 157 -27.31 -6.28 45.84
CA ARG A 157 -28.50 -6.75 46.53
C ARG A 157 -28.68 -5.93 47.79
N ASP A 158 -29.87 -5.35 47.93
CA ASP A 158 -30.54 -5.18 49.20
C ASP A 158 -30.31 -6.41 50.09
N GLU A 159 -29.82 -6.21 51.31
CA GLU A 159 -30.26 -6.96 52.49
C GLU A 159 -29.63 -6.40 53.78
N ARG A 160 -30.53 -5.81 54.59
CA ARG A 160 -30.54 -5.63 56.06
C ARG A 160 -29.81 -4.43 56.69
#